data_AF-A0A382M7N5-F1
#
_entry.id   AF-A0A382M7N5-F1
#
_cell.length_a   1.000
_cell.length_b   1.000
_cell.length_c   1.000
_cell.angle_alpha   90.00
_cell.angle_beta   90.00
_cell.angle_gamma   90.00
#
_symmetry.space_group_name_H-M   'P 1'
#
loop_
_entity.id
_entity.type
_entity.pdbx_description
1 polymer ?
#
loop_
_entity_poly.entity_id
_entity_poly.type
_entity_poly.pdbx_seq_one_letter_code
_entity_poly.pdbx_strand_id
1 'polypeptide(L)'
;MLQRRAEARREGRLYGFGCAAVVEPSMSNMGYITTVLTSEERDRSGPKNGASTIVSIALDPLGSVSVTIDSIPQGQGHRTAVAQVVGEVLGISPKEIVVESAFDSHVTGWSIAAGNYSSRFGPAVAGTAYLAAGRIRTKLARIASQQLNASVERIEFADGKIFTVNNPLNSVSFRRVAGSSHWSPGTLPEGLDPVIKETVVWTPPELGAPDELDRINGSVAYGFIFDFCGIEVDRETHSVRIDRYVTTHDAGVRINPALVDGQIRGGFAQGVGAALLERFSYTEDGQFLSGTFADYLIPTA
;
A
#
# COMPACT_ATOMS: atom_id res chain seq x y z
N MET A 1 12.40 33.06 -1.41
CA MET A 1 12.44 32.65 -2.83
C MET A 1 12.37 33.84 -3.78
N LEU A 2 11.30 34.65 -3.81
CA LEU A 2 11.20 35.81 -4.71
C LEU A 2 12.38 36.81 -4.58
N GLN A 3 12.82 37.09 -3.35
CA GLN A 3 14.01 37.91 -3.10
C GLN A 3 15.29 37.30 -3.69
N ARG A 4 15.53 35.99 -3.49
CA ARG A 4 16.67 35.27 -4.09
C ARG A 4 16.68 35.34 -5.61
N ARG A 5 15.52 35.16 -6.27
CA ARG A 5 15.43 35.32 -7.73
C ARG A 5 15.77 36.74 -8.17
N ALA A 6 15.27 37.75 -7.48
CA ALA A 6 15.55 39.14 -7.81
C ALA A 6 17.05 39.46 -7.67
N GLU A 7 17.69 38.96 -6.60
CA GLU A 7 19.12 39.07 -6.36
C GLU A 7 19.95 38.36 -7.44
N ALA A 8 19.68 37.08 -7.71
CA ALA A 8 20.36 36.31 -8.75
C ALA A 8 20.26 37.00 -10.13
N ARG A 9 19.08 37.55 -10.47
CA ARG A 9 18.89 38.30 -11.73
C ARG A 9 19.66 39.61 -11.78
N ARG A 10 19.80 40.34 -10.66
CA ARG A 10 20.64 41.55 -10.61
C ARG A 10 22.12 41.22 -10.84
N GLU A 11 22.55 40.05 -10.40
CA GLU A 11 23.90 39.52 -10.62
C GLU A 11 24.06 38.87 -12.01
N GLY A 12 23.05 38.94 -12.89
CA GLY A 12 23.09 38.37 -14.24
C GLY A 12 22.84 36.86 -14.31
N ARG A 13 22.65 36.17 -13.18
CA ARG A 13 22.39 34.71 -13.11
C ARG A 13 20.96 34.36 -13.55
N LEU A 14 20.78 33.14 -14.06
CA LEU A 14 19.45 32.63 -14.43
C LEU A 14 18.84 31.90 -13.25
N TYR A 15 17.70 32.41 -12.78
CA TYR A 15 16.96 31.80 -11.68
C TYR A 15 15.48 31.66 -12.05
N GLY A 16 14.94 30.44 -11.89
CA GLY A 16 13.56 30.07 -12.20
C GLY A 16 12.84 29.42 -11.02
N PHE A 17 11.50 29.44 -11.08
CA PHE A 17 10.66 28.62 -10.21
C PHE A 17 9.77 27.75 -11.10
N GLY A 18 9.52 26.52 -10.67
CA GLY A 18 8.52 25.63 -11.22
C GLY A 18 7.61 25.13 -10.11
N CYS A 19 6.37 24.83 -10.45
CA CYS A 19 5.46 24.13 -9.55
C CYS A 19 4.67 23.06 -10.32
N ALA A 20 4.34 21.98 -9.64
CA ALA A 20 3.48 20.93 -10.16
C ALA A 20 2.41 20.62 -9.12
N ALA A 21 1.16 20.54 -9.56
CA ALA A 21 0.05 20.00 -8.77
C ALA A 21 -0.41 18.72 -9.47
N VAL A 22 -0.37 17.60 -8.75
CA VAL A 22 -0.61 16.28 -9.31
C VAL A 22 -1.73 15.61 -8.52
N VAL A 23 -2.66 14.99 -9.25
CA VAL A 23 -3.59 14.01 -8.70
C VAL A 23 -3.02 12.64 -9.04
N GLU A 24 -2.66 11.86 -8.03
CA GLU A 24 -2.04 10.55 -8.20
C GLU A 24 -3.09 9.44 -8.00
N PRO A 25 -3.48 8.71 -9.06
CA PRO A 25 -4.39 7.59 -8.94
C PRO A 25 -3.70 6.38 -8.29
N SER A 26 -4.40 5.72 -7.37
CA SER A 26 -3.93 4.51 -6.67
C SER A 26 -4.93 3.38 -6.82
N MET A 27 -4.39 2.17 -7.01
CA MET A 27 -5.12 0.93 -7.31
C MET A 27 -5.93 1.01 -8.61
N SER A 28 -5.26 0.67 -9.71
CA SER A 28 -5.85 0.65 -11.05
C SER A 28 -7.03 -0.31 -11.18
N ASN A 29 -8.05 0.13 -11.92
CA ASN A 29 -9.10 -0.71 -12.46
C ASN A 29 -8.61 -1.38 -13.75
N MET A 30 -8.29 -2.68 -13.71
CA MET A 30 -7.76 -3.38 -14.90
C MET A 30 -8.76 -3.45 -16.07
N GLY A 31 -10.02 -3.03 -15.89
CA GLY A 31 -10.94 -2.83 -17.00
C GLY A 31 -10.45 -1.82 -18.04
N TYR A 32 -9.54 -0.90 -17.69
CA TYR A 32 -9.04 0.09 -18.66
C TYR A 32 -8.35 -0.57 -19.85
N ILE A 33 -7.80 -1.78 -19.70
CA ILE A 33 -7.12 -2.48 -20.80
C ILE A 33 -8.09 -2.86 -21.94
N THR A 34 -9.40 -2.88 -21.68
CA THR A 34 -10.40 -3.22 -22.70
C THR A 34 -10.94 -1.99 -23.44
N THR A 35 -10.58 -0.76 -23.04
CA THR A 35 -11.01 0.46 -23.75
C THR A 35 -10.36 0.60 -25.13
N VAL A 36 -9.34 -0.20 -25.44
CA VAL A 36 -8.78 -0.32 -26.80
C VAL A 36 -9.67 -1.14 -27.73
N LEU A 37 -10.57 -1.96 -27.18
CA LEU A 37 -11.52 -2.77 -27.92
C LEU A 37 -12.82 -1.99 -28.14
N THR A 38 -13.52 -2.29 -29.22
CA THR A 38 -14.87 -1.76 -29.49
C THR A 38 -15.88 -2.24 -28.44
N SER A 39 -16.99 -1.53 -28.26
CA SER A 39 -18.07 -1.96 -27.34
C SER A 39 -18.57 -3.37 -27.67
N GLU A 40 -18.78 -3.68 -28.96
CA GLU A 40 -19.22 -5.01 -29.40
C GLU A 40 -18.20 -6.12 -29.06
N GLU A 41 -16.90 -5.84 -29.16
CA GLU A 41 -15.86 -6.77 -28.71
C GLU A 41 -15.88 -6.98 -27.21
N ARG A 42 -16.11 -5.93 -26.41
CA ARG A 42 -16.23 -6.03 -24.96
C ARG A 42 -17.45 -6.85 -24.56
N ASP A 43 -18.61 -6.61 -25.18
CA ASP A 43 -19.85 -7.33 -24.94
C ASP A 43 -19.69 -8.83 -25.21
N ARG A 44 -18.98 -9.19 -26.29
CA ARG A 44 -18.67 -10.60 -26.61
C ARG A 44 -17.73 -11.25 -25.60
N SER A 45 -16.77 -10.51 -25.04
CA SER A 45 -15.76 -11.05 -24.12
C SER A 45 -16.18 -11.04 -22.64
N GLY A 46 -17.26 -10.32 -22.31
CA GLY A 46 -17.73 -10.09 -20.96
C GLY A 46 -17.04 -8.93 -20.23
N PRO A 47 -17.68 -8.38 -19.18
CA PRO A 47 -17.16 -7.24 -18.44
C PRO A 47 -15.84 -7.58 -17.73
N LYS A 48 -14.87 -6.64 -17.76
CA LYS A 48 -13.58 -6.77 -17.07
C LYS A 48 -13.34 -5.58 -16.17
N ASN A 49 -12.95 -5.84 -14.93
CA ASN A 49 -12.68 -4.82 -13.92
C ASN A 49 -11.69 -5.31 -12.85
N GLY A 50 -10.81 -6.26 -13.21
CA GLY A 50 -9.96 -6.99 -12.27
C GLY A 50 -9.21 -6.08 -11.31
N ALA A 51 -9.65 -6.03 -10.06
CA ALA A 51 -9.04 -5.21 -9.01
C ALA A 51 -9.12 -5.91 -7.65
N SER A 52 -9.14 -7.25 -7.67
CA SER A 52 -9.28 -8.06 -6.46
C SER A 52 -7.95 -8.17 -5.72
N THR A 53 -8.04 -8.10 -4.41
CA THR A 53 -6.92 -8.26 -3.49
C THR A 53 -7.20 -9.38 -2.50
N ILE A 54 -6.19 -10.17 -2.18
CA ILE A 54 -6.32 -11.35 -1.32
C ILE A 54 -5.35 -11.25 -0.16
N VAL A 55 -5.88 -11.37 1.06
CA VAL A 55 -5.08 -11.50 2.29
C VAL A 55 -5.62 -12.66 3.12
N SER A 56 -4.72 -13.49 3.62
CA SER A 56 -5.04 -14.54 4.59
C SER A 56 -4.37 -14.29 5.92
N ILE A 57 -5.08 -14.49 7.02
CA ILE A 57 -4.54 -14.44 8.39
C ILE A 57 -4.84 -15.77 9.06
N ALA A 58 -3.85 -16.36 9.73
CA ALA A 58 -4.00 -17.57 10.51
C ALA A 58 -3.34 -17.41 11.89
N LEU A 59 -3.93 -18.09 12.87
CA LEU A 59 -3.39 -18.16 14.24
C LEU A 59 -2.82 -19.55 14.50
N ASP A 60 -1.63 -19.61 15.09
CA ASP A 60 -1.01 -20.87 15.50
C ASP A 60 -1.44 -21.29 16.93
N PRO A 61 -1.10 -22.53 17.38
CA PRO A 61 -1.45 -22.99 18.72
C PRO A 61 -0.79 -22.22 19.88
N LEU A 62 0.21 -21.39 19.61
CA LEU A 62 0.89 -20.52 20.58
C LEU A 62 0.35 -19.07 20.56
N GLY A 63 -0.60 -18.79 19.66
CA GLY A 63 -1.20 -17.48 19.45
C GLY A 63 -0.35 -16.53 18.61
N SER A 64 0.64 -17.03 17.87
CA SER A 64 1.34 -16.25 16.85
C SER A 64 0.41 -15.98 15.67
N VAL A 65 0.59 -14.83 15.03
CA VAL A 65 -0.21 -14.41 13.88
C VAL A 65 0.63 -14.47 12.63
N SER A 66 0.20 -15.25 11.64
CA SER A 66 0.78 -15.25 10.30
C SER A 66 -0.17 -14.59 9.31
N VAL A 67 0.39 -13.75 8.43
CA VAL A 67 -0.35 -13.00 7.42
C VAL A 67 0.27 -13.28 6.06
N THR A 68 -0.50 -13.80 5.11
CA THR A 68 -0.09 -13.95 3.71
C THR A 68 -0.77 -12.88 2.89
N ILE A 69 0.02 -12.09 2.15
CA ILE A 69 -0.49 -11.02 1.27
C ILE A 69 -0.23 -11.35 -0.20
N ASP A 70 -1.09 -10.87 -1.10
CA ASP A 70 -0.91 -11.00 -2.55
C ASP A 70 0.02 -9.93 -3.17
N SER A 71 0.85 -9.30 -2.35
CA SER A 71 1.74 -8.22 -2.76
C SER A 71 3.20 -8.65 -2.70
N ILE A 72 3.98 -8.23 -3.69
CA ILE A 72 5.39 -8.60 -3.85
C ILE A 72 6.21 -7.31 -3.68
N PRO A 73 6.64 -6.95 -2.46
CA PRO A 73 7.37 -5.72 -2.22
C PRO A 73 8.80 -5.75 -2.80
N GLN A 74 9.29 -4.59 -3.24
CA GLN A 74 10.65 -4.33 -3.73
C GLN A 74 11.36 -3.24 -2.91
N GLY A 75 11.04 -3.12 -1.61
CA GLY A 75 11.68 -2.17 -0.68
C GLY A 75 10.74 -1.18 0.00
N GLN A 76 9.43 -1.21 -0.29
CA GLN A 76 8.45 -0.24 0.21
C GLN A 76 8.01 -0.51 1.66
N GLY A 77 8.43 -1.63 2.26
CA GLY A 77 8.15 -1.94 3.66
C GLY A 77 6.77 -2.56 3.93
N HIS A 78 6.15 -3.24 2.96
CA HIS A 78 4.80 -3.81 3.10
C HIS A 78 4.64 -4.72 4.32
N ARG A 79 5.64 -5.58 4.59
CA ARG A 79 5.63 -6.50 5.75
C ARG A 79 5.48 -5.74 7.07
N THR A 80 6.22 -4.64 7.23
CA THR A 80 6.15 -3.77 8.41
C THR A 80 4.78 -3.10 8.50
N ALA A 81 4.32 -2.47 7.42
CA ALA A 81 3.05 -1.74 7.42
C ALA A 81 1.84 -2.66 7.67
N VAL A 82 1.80 -3.85 7.07
CA VAL A 82 0.74 -4.84 7.31
C VAL A 82 0.77 -5.35 8.75
N ALA A 83 1.95 -5.61 9.32
CA ALA A 83 2.07 -6.00 10.72
C ALA A 83 1.55 -4.91 11.66
N GLN A 84 1.76 -3.63 11.33
CA GLN A 84 1.21 -2.51 12.10
C GLN A 84 -0.33 -2.46 12.03
N VAL A 85 -0.90 -2.58 10.82
CA VAL A 85 -2.36 -2.60 10.63
C VAL A 85 -3.01 -3.76 11.38
N VAL A 86 -2.49 -4.97 11.22
CA VAL A 86 -3.04 -6.15 11.88
C VAL A 86 -2.83 -6.07 13.40
N GLY A 87 -1.68 -5.58 13.85
CA GLY A 87 -1.38 -5.40 15.28
C GLY A 87 -2.32 -4.41 15.97
N GLU A 88 -2.62 -3.29 15.31
CA GLU A 88 -3.58 -2.30 15.81
C GLU A 88 -4.99 -2.90 15.95
N VAL A 89 -5.46 -3.65 14.94
CA VAL A 89 -6.79 -4.28 14.98
C VAL A 89 -6.89 -5.35 16.08
N LEU A 90 -5.85 -6.17 16.24
CA LEU A 90 -5.82 -7.29 17.18
C LEU A 90 -5.29 -6.91 18.57
N GLY A 91 -4.85 -5.67 18.78
CA GLY A 91 -4.32 -5.19 20.04
C GLY A 91 -3.03 -5.88 20.48
N ILE A 92 -2.17 -6.29 19.54
CA ILE A 92 -0.89 -6.98 19.81
C ILE A 92 0.28 -6.24 19.19
N SER A 93 1.50 -6.55 19.64
CA SER A 93 2.70 -5.92 19.08
C SER A 93 2.91 -6.36 17.62
N PRO A 94 3.25 -5.45 16.69
CA PRO A 94 3.61 -5.81 15.32
C PRO A 94 4.78 -6.81 15.23
N LYS A 95 5.63 -6.89 16.27
CA LYS A 95 6.74 -7.84 16.34
C LYS A 95 6.28 -9.30 16.52
N GLU A 96 5.04 -9.51 16.94
CA GLU A 96 4.44 -10.84 17.13
C GLU A 96 3.74 -11.34 15.85
N ILE A 97 3.76 -10.53 14.78
CA ILE A 97 3.08 -10.82 13.52
C ILE A 97 4.14 -11.11 12.45
N VAL A 98 4.01 -12.27 11.82
CA VAL A 98 4.84 -12.65 10.67
C VAL A 98 4.05 -12.39 9.40
N VAL A 99 4.49 -11.43 8.61
CA VAL A 99 3.93 -11.17 7.28
C VAL A 99 4.78 -11.86 6.23
N GLU A 100 4.16 -12.78 5.49
CA GLU A 100 4.70 -13.47 4.33
C GLU A 100 4.33 -12.72 3.05
N SER A 101 5.36 -12.38 2.28
CA SER A 101 5.25 -11.70 0.99
C SER A 101 6.02 -12.40 -0.13
N ALA A 102 6.66 -13.53 0.17
CA ALA A 102 7.08 -14.51 -0.81
C ALA A 102 5.84 -15.06 -1.48
N PHE A 103 5.81 -14.93 -2.80
CA PHE A 103 4.65 -15.25 -3.60
C PHE A 103 4.93 -16.51 -4.40
N ASP A 104 4.14 -17.54 -4.14
CA ASP A 104 4.08 -18.76 -4.93
C ASP A 104 2.65 -18.90 -5.44
N SER A 105 2.47 -18.76 -6.76
CA SER A 105 1.15 -18.77 -7.40
C SER A 105 0.42 -20.11 -7.30
N HIS A 106 1.12 -21.18 -6.88
CA HIS A 106 0.52 -22.49 -6.62
C HIS A 106 -0.17 -22.57 -5.25
N VAL A 107 0.30 -21.80 -4.26
CA VAL A 107 -0.18 -21.89 -2.86
C VAL A 107 -0.75 -20.59 -2.30
N THR A 108 -0.28 -19.45 -2.79
CA THR A 108 -0.77 -18.13 -2.42
C THR A 108 -2.00 -17.81 -3.25
N GLY A 109 -3.12 -17.49 -2.60
CA GLY A 109 -4.30 -17.00 -3.30
C GLY A 109 -3.98 -15.70 -4.05
N TRP A 110 -4.26 -15.67 -5.35
CA TRP A 110 -3.98 -14.51 -6.20
C TRP A 110 -5.09 -14.23 -7.21
N SER A 111 -5.11 -13.00 -7.71
CA SER A 111 -5.93 -12.57 -8.83
C SER A 111 -5.04 -11.91 -9.88
N ILE A 112 -5.58 -11.61 -11.07
CA ILE A 112 -4.83 -10.88 -12.11
C ILE A 112 -4.25 -9.54 -11.63
N ALA A 113 -4.80 -8.97 -10.54
CA ALA A 113 -4.34 -7.71 -9.97
C ALA A 113 -3.30 -7.86 -8.83
N ALA A 114 -2.88 -9.10 -8.53
CA ALA A 114 -1.87 -9.37 -7.51
C ALA A 114 -0.50 -8.77 -7.90
N GLY A 115 0.33 -8.49 -6.90
CA GLY A 115 1.64 -7.86 -7.05
C GLY A 115 1.69 -6.44 -6.48
N ASN A 116 2.75 -5.71 -6.84
CA ASN A 116 3.00 -4.35 -6.40
C ASN A 116 3.24 -3.42 -7.58
N TYR A 117 2.27 -2.54 -7.84
CA TYR A 117 2.25 -1.54 -8.90
C TYR A 117 1.11 -0.55 -8.64
N SER A 118 1.03 0.55 -9.40
CA SER A 118 -0.06 1.56 -9.32
C SER A 118 -0.38 2.01 -7.88
N SER A 119 0.65 2.12 -7.02
CA SER A 119 0.50 2.54 -5.63
C SER A 119 -0.61 1.78 -4.86
N ARG A 120 -0.91 0.53 -5.26
CA ARG A 120 -2.11 -0.21 -4.80
C ARG A 120 -2.01 -0.72 -3.36
N PHE A 121 -0.80 -0.80 -2.80
CA PHE A 121 -0.56 -1.43 -1.51
C PHE A 121 -1.45 -0.88 -0.39
N GLY A 122 -1.51 0.44 -0.24
CA GLY A 122 -2.30 1.11 0.81
C GLY A 122 -3.80 0.80 0.69
N PRO A 123 -4.47 1.27 -0.37
CA PRO A 123 -5.92 1.11 -0.50
C PRO A 123 -6.36 -0.35 -0.68
N ALA A 124 -5.52 -1.21 -1.26
CA ALA A 124 -5.88 -2.59 -1.58
C ALA A 124 -5.42 -3.57 -0.51
N VAL A 125 -4.10 -3.75 -0.37
CA VAL A 125 -3.51 -4.85 0.41
C VAL A 125 -3.63 -4.57 1.90
N ALA A 126 -3.24 -3.39 2.35
CA ALA A 126 -3.38 -3.00 3.75
C ALA A 126 -4.85 -2.89 4.15
N GLY A 127 -5.72 -2.36 3.29
CA GLY A 127 -7.17 -2.37 3.48
C GLY A 127 -7.74 -3.77 3.63
N THR A 128 -7.34 -4.72 2.78
CA THR A 128 -7.79 -6.11 2.87
C THR A 128 -7.25 -6.82 4.13
N ALA A 129 -6.03 -6.49 4.56
CA ALA A 129 -5.48 -6.97 5.83
C ALA A 129 -6.26 -6.46 7.04
N TYR A 130 -6.67 -5.19 7.03
CA TYR A 130 -7.57 -4.62 8.05
C TYR A 130 -8.89 -5.38 8.11
N LEU A 131 -9.53 -5.66 6.95
CA LEU A 131 -10.76 -6.44 6.88
C LEU A 131 -10.58 -7.87 7.42
N ALA A 132 -9.50 -8.56 7.04
CA ALA A 132 -9.18 -9.91 7.51
C ALA A 132 -8.94 -9.94 9.02
N ALA A 133 -8.18 -8.97 9.54
CA ALA A 133 -7.93 -8.83 10.98
C ALA A 133 -9.23 -8.55 11.75
N GLY A 134 -10.14 -7.76 11.19
CA GLY A 134 -11.47 -7.52 11.76
C GLY A 134 -12.29 -8.81 11.90
N ARG A 135 -12.27 -9.68 10.87
CA ARG A 135 -12.95 -10.99 10.93
C ARG A 135 -12.34 -11.91 11.99
N ILE A 136 -11.00 -11.95 12.09
CA ILE A 136 -10.29 -12.68 13.15
C ILE A 136 -10.68 -12.13 14.52
N ARG A 137 -10.68 -10.80 14.70
CA ARG A 137 -11.09 -10.14 15.95
C ARG A 137 -12.50 -10.55 16.37
N THR A 138 -13.45 -10.58 15.43
CA THR A 138 -14.83 -11.04 15.70
C THR A 138 -14.87 -12.49 16.18
N LYS A 139 -14.12 -13.41 15.55
CA LYS A 139 -14.03 -14.81 16.00
C LYS A 139 -13.46 -14.90 17.42
N LEU A 140 -12.35 -14.20 17.69
CA LEU A 140 -11.71 -14.19 19.01
C LEU A 140 -12.60 -13.56 20.07
N ALA A 141 -13.36 -12.52 19.74
CA ALA A 141 -14.31 -11.88 20.64
C ALA A 141 -15.42 -12.85 21.06
N ARG A 142 -15.93 -13.69 20.15
CA ARG A 142 -16.91 -14.76 20.47
C ARG A 142 -16.35 -15.81 21.42
N ILE A 143 -15.06 -16.15 21.30
CA ILE A 143 -14.41 -17.10 22.23
C ILE A 143 -14.20 -16.45 23.59
N ALA A 144 -13.67 -15.21 23.60
CA ALA A 144 -13.37 -14.48 24.82
C ALA A 144 -14.63 -14.09 25.61
N SER A 145 -15.75 -13.84 24.93
CA SER A 145 -17.02 -13.44 25.56
C SER A 145 -17.53 -14.50 26.54
N GLN A 146 -17.36 -15.79 26.21
CA GLN A 146 -17.69 -16.91 27.11
C GLN A 146 -16.75 -16.98 28.31
N GLN A 147 -15.45 -16.74 28.12
CA GLN A 147 -14.45 -16.77 29.21
C GLN A 147 -14.60 -15.59 30.17
N LEU A 148 -15.01 -14.43 29.64
CA LEU A 148 -15.13 -13.17 30.38
C LEU A 148 -16.55 -12.91 30.91
N ASN A 149 -17.51 -13.79 30.60
CA ASN A 149 -18.93 -13.63 30.91
C ASN A 149 -19.49 -12.25 30.50
N ALA A 150 -19.20 -11.85 29.26
CA ALA A 150 -19.63 -10.57 28.69
C ALA A 150 -20.23 -10.76 27.29
N SER A 151 -20.94 -9.75 26.79
CA SER A 151 -21.40 -9.76 25.40
C SER A 151 -20.25 -9.45 24.44
N VAL A 152 -20.33 -9.95 23.21
CA VAL A 152 -19.26 -9.83 22.19
C VAL A 152 -18.95 -8.36 21.88
N GLU A 153 -19.97 -7.50 21.89
CA GLU A 153 -19.88 -6.06 21.61
C GLU A 153 -19.12 -5.30 22.70
N ARG A 154 -18.98 -5.92 23.88
CA ARG A 154 -18.22 -5.37 25.00
C ARG A 154 -16.79 -5.90 25.09
N ILE A 155 -16.30 -6.56 24.05
CA ILE A 155 -14.93 -7.10 24.03
C ILE A 155 -13.98 -6.16 23.31
N GLU A 156 -12.91 -5.76 24.00
CA GLU A 156 -11.84 -4.91 23.50
C GLU A 156 -10.49 -5.62 23.52
N PHE A 157 -9.56 -5.11 22.71
CA PHE A 157 -8.24 -5.67 22.45
C PHE A 157 -7.20 -4.57 22.61
N ALA A 158 -6.23 -4.76 23.49
CA ALA A 158 -5.08 -3.87 23.67
C ALA A 158 -3.97 -4.58 24.46
N ASP A 159 -2.73 -4.17 24.26
CA ASP A 159 -1.55 -4.60 25.03
C ASP A 159 -1.43 -6.13 25.21
N GLY A 160 -1.74 -6.89 24.16
CA GLY A 160 -1.68 -8.36 24.17
C GLY A 160 -2.83 -9.04 24.93
N LYS A 161 -3.89 -8.30 25.26
CA LYS A 161 -5.01 -8.75 26.08
C LYS A 161 -6.35 -8.53 25.38
N ILE A 162 -7.30 -9.38 25.75
CA ILE A 162 -8.71 -9.28 25.39
C ILE A 162 -9.48 -9.05 26.70
N PHE A 163 -10.27 -8.00 26.78
CA PHE A 163 -10.90 -7.56 28.03
C PHE A 163 -12.29 -6.96 27.80
N THR A 164 -13.03 -6.78 28.89
CA THR A 164 -14.36 -6.17 28.82
C THR A 164 -14.30 -4.65 28.90
N VAL A 165 -15.07 -3.95 28.06
CA VAL A 165 -15.18 -2.48 28.05
C VAL A 165 -15.38 -1.94 29.48
N ASN A 166 -14.60 -0.92 29.85
CA ASN A 166 -14.58 -0.26 31.16
C ASN A 166 -14.15 -1.15 32.34
N ASN A 167 -13.64 -2.36 32.10
CA ASN A 167 -13.03 -3.21 33.12
C ASN A 167 -11.84 -4.00 32.55
N PRO A 168 -10.69 -3.34 32.32
CA PRO A 168 -9.48 -3.98 31.79
C PRO A 168 -8.86 -5.01 32.75
N LEU A 169 -9.26 -5.03 34.03
CA LEU A 169 -8.84 -6.06 34.98
C LEU A 169 -9.49 -7.42 34.69
N ASN A 170 -10.71 -7.43 34.15
CA ASN A 170 -11.36 -8.64 33.64
C ASN A 170 -10.84 -8.92 32.22
N SER A 171 -9.68 -9.58 32.14
CA SER A 171 -8.95 -9.81 30.90
C SER A 171 -8.41 -11.22 30.79
N VAL A 172 -8.24 -11.66 29.54
CA VAL A 172 -7.52 -12.88 29.16
C VAL A 172 -6.42 -12.51 28.17
N SER A 173 -5.33 -13.28 28.17
CA SER A 173 -4.27 -13.08 27.17
C SER A 173 -4.79 -13.37 25.76
N PHE A 174 -4.43 -12.51 24.79
CA PHE A 174 -4.69 -12.75 23.36
C PHE A 174 -4.19 -14.15 22.95
N ARG A 175 -2.96 -14.49 23.32
CA ARG A 175 -2.33 -15.77 22.97
C ARG A 175 -3.10 -16.96 23.51
N ARG A 176 -3.64 -16.85 24.73
CA ARG A 176 -4.46 -17.90 25.33
C ARG A 176 -5.74 -18.13 24.53
N VAL A 177 -6.43 -17.06 24.13
CA VAL A 177 -7.67 -17.20 23.35
C VAL A 177 -7.37 -17.72 21.94
N ALA A 178 -6.35 -17.16 21.28
CA ALA A 178 -5.90 -17.57 19.95
C ALA A 178 -5.49 -19.06 19.89
N GLY A 179 -4.73 -19.54 20.88
CA GLY A 179 -4.30 -20.93 20.96
C GLY A 179 -5.38 -21.90 21.44
N SER A 180 -6.35 -21.44 22.24
CA SER A 180 -7.37 -22.30 22.86
C SER A 180 -8.19 -23.09 21.86
N SER A 181 -8.43 -22.56 20.66
CA SER A 181 -9.19 -23.25 19.61
C SER A 181 -8.50 -24.51 19.10
N HIS A 182 -7.16 -24.53 19.10
CA HIS A 182 -6.36 -25.69 18.71
C HIS A 182 -6.33 -26.77 19.80
N TRP A 183 -6.21 -26.36 21.06
CA TRP A 183 -6.06 -27.28 22.20
C TRP A 183 -7.38 -27.75 22.80
N SER A 184 -8.45 -26.99 22.63
CA SER A 184 -9.75 -27.23 23.27
C SER A 184 -10.90 -26.93 22.31
N PRO A 185 -10.97 -27.62 21.16
CA PRO A 185 -12.00 -27.37 20.14
C PRO A 185 -13.43 -27.53 20.68
N GLY A 186 -13.63 -28.40 21.66
CA GLY A 186 -14.95 -28.61 22.30
C GLY A 186 -15.43 -27.46 23.18
N THR A 187 -14.58 -26.47 23.49
CA THR A 187 -14.97 -25.28 24.26
C THR A 187 -15.33 -24.10 23.37
N LEU A 188 -15.35 -24.27 22.05
CA LEU A 188 -15.64 -23.19 21.12
C LEU A 188 -17.14 -22.92 21.03
N PRO A 189 -17.54 -21.65 20.78
CA PRO A 189 -18.91 -21.32 20.42
C PRO A 189 -19.38 -22.12 19.20
N GLU A 190 -20.67 -22.41 19.14
CA GLU A 190 -21.28 -23.12 18.01
C GLU A 190 -20.99 -22.38 16.67
N GLY A 191 -20.67 -23.17 15.63
CA GLY A 191 -20.37 -22.66 14.30
C GLY A 191 -19.02 -21.97 14.17
N LEU A 192 -18.08 -22.17 15.10
CA LEU A 192 -16.70 -21.68 15.00
C LEU A 192 -15.74 -22.84 14.70
N ASP A 193 -14.92 -22.70 13.66
CA ASP A 193 -13.88 -23.67 13.35
C ASP A 193 -12.74 -23.63 14.37
N PRO A 194 -12.14 -24.79 14.71
CA PRO A 194 -11.01 -24.84 15.63
C PRO A 194 -9.73 -24.24 15.06
N VAL A 195 -9.61 -24.23 13.73
CA VAL A 195 -8.53 -23.54 13.04
C VAL A 195 -8.99 -22.11 12.76
N ILE A 196 -8.55 -21.16 13.59
CA ILE A 196 -8.87 -19.74 13.40
C ILE A 196 -8.02 -19.19 12.26
N LYS A 197 -8.61 -19.23 11.07
CA LYS A 197 -8.08 -18.65 9.84
C LYS A 197 -9.16 -17.82 9.16
N GLU A 198 -8.72 -16.80 8.44
CA GLU A 198 -9.54 -15.98 7.55
C GLU A 198 -8.81 -15.74 6.25
N THR A 199 -9.52 -15.83 5.13
CA THR A 199 -9.05 -15.39 3.81
C THR A 199 -10.08 -14.41 3.28
N VAL A 200 -9.65 -13.17 3.06
CA VAL A 200 -10.48 -12.12 2.49
C VAL A 200 -10.05 -11.87 1.06
N VAL A 201 -11.01 -11.97 0.16
CA VAL A 201 -10.91 -11.44 -1.20
C VAL A 201 -11.74 -10.16 -1.22
N TRP A 202 -11.13 -9.04 -1.57
CA TRP A 202 -11.79 -7.75 -1.64
C TRP A 202 -11.60 -7.12 -3.01
N THR A 203 -12.70 -6.61 -3.56
CA THR A 203 -12.72 -5.77 -4.75
C THR A 203 -13.51 -4.50 -4.39
N PRO A 204 -12.99 -3.32 -4.70
CA PRO A 204 -13.72 -2.06 -4.52
C PRO A 204 -14.95 -2.04 -5.43
N PRO A 205 -16.16 -1.78 -4.89
CA PRO A 205 -17.39 -1.74 -5.68
C PRO A 205 -17.40 -0.60 -6.72
N GLU A 206 -16.59 0.43 -6.53
CA GLU A 206 -16.47 1.57 -7.43
C GLU A 206 -15.70 1.26 -8.72
N LEU A 207 -14.98 0.12 -8.77
CA LEU A 207 -14.21 -0.29 -9.95
C LEU A 207 -15.02 -1.28 -10.78
N GLY A 208 -15.92 -0.75 -11.60
CA GLY A 208 -16.71 -1.49 -12.60
C GLY A 208 -16.02 -1.60 -13.96
N ALA A 209 -16.58 -2.39 -14.87
CA ALA A 209 -16.12 -2.44 -16.26
C ALA A 209 -16.40 -1.11 -16.99
N PRO A 210 -15.73 -0.82 -18.12
CA PRO A 210 -16.10 0.33 -18.96
C PRO A 210 -17.58 0.30 -19.32
N ASP A 211 -18.22 1.47 -19.35
CA ASP A 211 -19.60 1.61 -19.81
C ASP A 211 -19.69 1.65 -21.35
N GLU A 212 -20.91 1.75 -21.87
CA GLU A 212 -21.20 1.81 -23.31
C GLU A 212 -20.58 3.03 -24.01
N LEU A 213 -20.15 4.05 -23.26
CA LEU A 213 -19.52 5.27 -23.77
C LEU A 213 -17.99 5.25 -23.57
N ASP A 214 -17.40 4.05 -23.38
CA ASP A 214 -15.97 3.85 -23.12
C ASP A 214 -15.46 4.53 -21.84
N ARG A 215 -16.35 4.89 -20.90
CA ARG A 215 -15.94 5.54 -19.65
C ARG A 215 -15.68 4.50 -18.57
N ILE A 216 -14.63 4.70 -17.80
CA ILE A 216 -14.26 3.83 -16.69
C ILE A 216 -13.76 4.66 -15.50
N ASN A 217 -14.12 4.24 -14.28
CA ASN A 217 -13.43 4.72 -13.11
C ASN A 217 -12.06 4.03 -13.01
N GLY A 218 -10.99 4.77 -13.32
CA GLY A 218 -9.65 4.21 -13.47
C GLY A 218 -8.96 3.80 -12.16
N SER A 219 -9.40 4.33 -11.02
CA SER A 219 -8.77 4.08 -9.71
C SER A 219 -9.72 4.36 -8.54
N VAL A 220 -9.50 3.72 -7.39
CA VAL A 220 -10.38 3.85 -6.22
C VAL A 220 -9.92 4.95 -5.26
N ALA A 221 -8.62 5.26 -5.25
CA ALA A 221 -8.03 6.26 -4.37
C ALA A 221 -7.23 7.27 -5.19
N TYR A 222 -7.23 8.52 -4.74
CA TYR A 222 -6.54 9.61 -5.40
C TYR A 222 -5.77 10.42 -4.35
N GLY A 223 -4.45 10.39 -4.41
CA GLY A 223 -3.58 11.24 -3.62
C GLY A 223 -3.37 12.59 -4.30
N PHE A 224 -2.90 13.57 -3.53
CA PHE A 224 -2.53 14.89 -4.08
C PHE A 224 -1.08 15.20 -3.77
N ILE A 225 -0.36 15.70 -4.76
CA ILE A 225 1.01 16.17 -4.60
C ILE A 225 1.09 17.61 -5.04
N PHE A 226 1.78 18.44 -4.25
CA PHE A 226 2.19 19.77 -4.68
C PHE A 226 3.69 19.92 -4.52
N ASP A 227 4.36 20.10 -5.64
CA ASP A 227 5.79 20.34 -5.72
C ASP A 227 6.08 21.79 -6.09
N PHE A 228 7.09 22.36 -5.46
CA PHE A 228 7.64 23.67 -5.77
C PHE A 228 9.16 23.59 -5.79
N CYS A 229 9.75 23.98 -6.91
CA CYS A 229 11.18 23.93 -7.13
C CYS A 229 11.70 25.30 -7.53
N GLY A 230 12.78 25.75 -6.89
CA GLY A 230 13.60 26.87 -7.34
C GLY A 230 14.91 26.35 -7.87
N ILE A 231 15.25 26.74 -9.09
CA ILE A 231 16.48 26.32 -9.76
C ILE A 231 17.30 27.53 -10.21
N GLU A 232 18.60 27.32 -10.27
CA GLU A 232 19.55 28.20 -10.91
C GLU A 232 20.18 27.48 -12.11
N VAL A 233 20.41 28.22 -13.19
CA VAL A 233 21.05 27.69 -14.39
C VAL A 233 22.29 28.53 -14.68
N ASP A 234 23.43 27.87 -14.80
CA ASP A 234 24.64 28.52 -15.23
C ASP A 234 24.58 28.81 -16.74
N ARG A 235 24.88 30.05 -17.14
CA ARG A 235 24.72 30.49 -18.54
C ARG A 235 25.75 29.91 -19.50
N GLU A 236 26.92 29.54 -19.00
CA GLU A 236 28.04 29.12 -19.83
C GLU A 236 28.07 27.60 -19.96
N THR A 237 27.88 26.91 -18.84
CA THR A 237 27.92 25.44 -18.73
C THR A 237 26.56 24.79 -18.91
N HIS A 238 25.47 25.56 -18.80
CA HIS A 238 24.09 25.06 -18.75
C HIS A 238 23.80 24.10 -17.59
N SER A 239 24.69 24.06 -16.58
CA SER A 239 24.47 23.23 -15.40
C SER A 239 23.26 23.75 -14.59
N VAL A 240 22.43 22.81 -14.13
CA VAL A 240 21.24 23.10 -13.33
C VAL A 240 21.55 22.79 -11.88
N ARG A 241 21.30 23.77 -10.99
CA ARG A 241 21.35 23.59 -9.54
C ARG A 241 19.97 23.78 -8.94
N ILE A 242 19.53 22.80 -8.16
CA ILE A 242 18.31 22.93 -7.34
C ILE A 242 18.68 23.74 -6.09
N ASP A 243 18.20 25.00 -6.00
CA ASP A 243 18.39 25.85 -4.82
C ASP A 243 17.46 25.41 -3.68
N ARG A 244 16.22 25.05 -4.03
CA ARG A 244 15.24 24.60 -3.05
C ARG A 244 14.15 23.77 -3.70
N TYR A 245 13.80 22.68 -3.02
CA TYR A 245 12.65 21.86 -3.34
C TYR A 245 11.72 21.78 -2.12
N VAL A 246 10.43 21.92 -2.35
CA VAL A 246 9.38 21.75 -1.34
C VAL A 246 8.32 20.86 -1.95
N THR A 247 7.95 19.80 -1.23
CA THR A 247 6.90 18.88 -1.65
C THR A 247 5.91 18.66 -0.53
N THR A 248 4.65 18.50 -0.89
CA THR A 248 3.55 18.13 0.01
C THR A 248 2.81 16.96 -0.61
N HIS A 249 2.53 15.94 0.21
CA HIS A 249 1.78 14.76 -0.20
C HIS A 249 0.58 14.59 0.71
N ASP A 250 -0.61 14.52 0.12
CA ASP A 250 -1.81 14.00 0.76
C ASP A 250 -2.05 12.57 0.26
N ALA A 251 -1.72 11.61 1.13
CA ALA A 251 -1.94 10.18 0.90
C ALA A 251 -3.06 9.63 1.81
N GLY A 252 -3.88 10.50 2.39
CA GLY A 252 -4.84 10.14 3.44
C GLY A 252 -4.14 9.64 4.70
N VAL A 253 -4.60 8.50 5.24
CA VAL A 253 -4.05 7.93 6.48
C VAL A 253 -2.68 7.32 6.23
N ARG A 254 -1.65 7.84 6.91
CA ARG A 254 -0.28 7.34 6.83
C ARG A 254 -0.07 6.19 7.81
N ILE A 255 -0.06 4.96 7.31
CA ILE A 255 0.19 3.74 8.11
C ILE A 255 1.55 3.83 8.84
N ASN A 256 2.59 4.26 8.13
CA ASN A 256 3.92 4.45 8.69
C ASN A 256 4.56 5.72 8.12
N PRO A 257 4.63 6.82 8.90
CA PRO A 257 5.20 8.08 8.43
C PRO A 257 6.65 7.98 7.94
N ALA A 258 7.47 7.13 8.56
CA ALA A 258 8.88 6.98 8.15
C ALA A 258 9.00 6.27 6.79
N LEU A 259 8.16 5.27 6.50
CA LEU A 259 8.12 4.63 5.18
C LEU A 259 7.61 5.61 4.12
N VAL A 260 6.59 6.41 4.44
CA VAL A 260 6.07 7.46 3.55
C VAL A 260 7.16 8.47 3.22
N ASP A 261 7.88 9.00 4.22
CA ASP A 261 8.99 9.92 4.02
C ASP A 261 10.10 9.31 3.16
N GLY A 262 10.39 8.01 3.34
CA GLY A 262 11.34 7.27 2.51
C GLY A 262 10.91 7.20 1.04
N GLN A 263 9.63 6.92 0.77
CA GLN A 263 9.08 6.90 -0.59
C GLN A 263 9.15 8.29 -1.24
N ILE A 264 8.81 9.35 -0.51
CA ILE A 264 8.88 10.73 -1.00
C ILE A 264 10.31 11.10 -1.41
N ARG A 265 11.30 10.76 -0.59
CA ARG A 265 12.72 11.03 -0.89
C ARG A 265 13.22 10.22 -2.09
N GLY A 266 12.84 8.94 -2.16
CA GLY A 266 13.18 8.08 -3.30
C GLY A 266 12.57 8.59 -4.60
N GLY A 267 11.29 8.95 -4.57
CA GLY A 267 10.57 9.53 -5.69
C GLY A 267 11.16 10.87 -6.14
N PHE A 268 11.57 11.74 -5.20
CA PHE A 268 12.29 12.96 -5.53
C PHE A 268 13.60 12.67 -6.26
N ALA A 269 14.42 11.75 -5.76
CA ALA A 269 15.67 11.38 -6.41
C ALA A 269 15.41 10.86 -7.84
N GLN A 270 14.46 9.94 -8.02
CA GLN A 270 14.07 9.44 -9.34
C GLN A 270 13.54 10.56 -10.26
N GLY A 271 12.76 11.50 -9.72
CA GLY A 271 12.26 12.65 -10.47
C GLY A 271 13.39 13.58 -10.95
N VAL A 272 14.41 13.80 -10.12
CA VAL A 272 15.62 14.55 -10.51
C VAL A 272 16.39 13.82 -11.61
N GLY A 273 16.55 12.50 -11.47
CA GLY A 273 17.18 11.65 -12.48
C GLY A 273 16.47 11.76 -13.83
N ALA A 274 15.16 11.49 -13.86
CA ALA A 274 14.33 11.59 -15.06
C ALA A 274 14.35 12.98 -15.71
N ALA A 275 14.36 14.05 -14.91
CA ALA A 275 14.29 15.41 -15.43
C ALA A 275 15.63 15.94 -15.98
N LEU A 276 16.77 15.51 -15.42
CA LEU A 276 18.07 16.15 -15.67
C LEU A 276 19.16 15.22 -16.19
N LEU A 277 19.03 13.90 -16.02
CA LEU A 277 20.15 12.95 -16.18
C LEU A 277 19.81 11.77 -17.11
N GLU A 278 18.67 11.15 -16.88
CA GLU A 278 18.32 9.86 -17.48
C GLU A 278 17.89 10.03 -18.94
N ARG A 279 18.49 9.25 -19.85
CA ARG A 279 18.12 9.24 -21.27
C ARG A 279 18.34 7.87 -21.89
N PHE A 280 17.29 7.29 -22.46
CA PHE A 280 17.44 6.19 -23.40
C PHE A 280 17.91 6.72 -24.75
N SER A 281 19.11 6.31 -25.17
CA SER A 281 19.73 6.77 -26.41
C SER A 281 19.91 5.61 -27.38
N TYR A 282 19.60 5.87 -28.65
CA TYR A 282 19.73 4.91 -29.74
C TYR A 282 20.40 5.58 -30.94
N THR A 283 21.15 4.82 -31.72
CA THR A 283 21.62 5.24 -33.05
C THR A 283 20.48 5.22 -34.08
N GLU A 284 20.70 5.78 -35.27
CA GLU A 284 19.69 5.77 -36.35
C GLU A 284 19.33 4.36 -36.83
N ASP A 285 20.26 3.41 -36.75
CA ASP A 285 20.05 1.99 -37.07
C ASP A 285 19.49 1.17 -35.89
N GLY A 286 19.20 1.81 -34.75
CA GLY A 286 18.50 1.20 -33.62
C GLY A 286 19.38 0.54 -32.55
N GLN A 287 20.71 0.73 -32.58
CA GLN A 287 21.60 0.23 -31.53
C GLN A 287 21.38 1.01 -30.23
N PHE A 288 21.22 0.32 -29.11
CA PHE A 288 21.07 0.94 -27.79
C PHE A 288 22.42 1.42 -27.23
N LEU A 289 22.49 2.71 -26.88
CA LEU A 289 23.72 3.39 -26.47
C LEU A 289 23.83 3.61 -24.96
N SER A 290 22.72 3.66 -24.23
CA SER A 290 22.69 3.94 -22.79
C SER A 290 22.55 2.66 -21.96
N GLY A 291 23.36 1.64 -22.27
CA GLY A 291 23.26 0.30 -21.67
C GLY A 291 24.01 0.10 -20.35
N THR A 292 24.76 1.10 -19.90
CA THR A 292 25.58 1.05 -18.67
C THR A 292 25.35 2.29 -17.82
N PHE A 293 25.70 2.25 -16.52
CA PHE A 293 25.64 3.44 -15.66
C PHE A 293 26.70 4.52 -15.98
N ALA A 294 27.63 4.26 -16.92
CA ALA A 294 28.49 5.32 -17.45
C ALA A 294 27.71 6.25 -18.39
N ASP A 295 26.70 5.71 -19.07
CA ASP A 295 25.92 6.40 -20.12
C ASP A 295 24.50 6.74 -19.65
N TYR A 296 23.92 5.91 -18.77
CA TYR A 296 22.65 6.14 -18.09
C TYR A 296 22.91 6.70 -16.70
N LEU A 297 22.94 8.02 -16.62
CA LEU A 297 23.30 8.73 -15.39
C LEU A 297 22.16 8.65 -14.38
N ILE A 298 22.49 8.24 -13.16
CA ILE A 298 21.60 8.25 -12.00
C ILE A 298 22.08 9.28 -10.97
N PRO A 299 21.18 9.92 -10.21
CA PRO A 299 21.57 10.82 -9.13
C PRO A 299 22.48 10.13 -8.10
N THR A 300 23.45 10.88 -7.59
CA THR A 300 24.33 10.46 -6.48
C THR A 300 24.12 11.37 -5.26
N ALA A 301 24.75 11.00 -4.13
CA ALA A 301 24.55 11.66 -2.83
C ALA A 301 25.16 13.06 -2.73
#